data_AF-A0A084R259-F1
#
_entry.id   AF-A0A084R259-F1
#
_cell.length_a   1.000
_cell.length_b   1.000
_cell.length_c   1.000
_cell.angle_alpha   90.00
_cell.angle_beta   90.00
_cell.angle_gamma   90.00
#
_symmetry.space_group_name_H-M   'P 1'
#
loop_
_entity.id
_entity.type
_entity.pdbx_description
1 polymer ?
#
loop_
_entity_poly.entity_id
_entity_poly.type
_entity_poly.pdbx_seq_one_letter_code
_entity_poly.pdbx_strand_id
1 'polypeptide(L)'
;MVSASREASLYKGPTGSLRHRCPECSATGPQLLRCSGCRAVRYCSREHQAAHRPKHKSACNMIKKARAKVAEEEDRVRNMPPDFMTPANAFETHVGHFWGILETRPYMRARYALAGQHLADMNTLDGVQEALDHLRDMLRLCRGDNMGVRDRIPSLMLRLDFDQECYDFVKWWATVAHDSHYDWGDTDLPYLDIHCADVFEDPDFIADFAGLNHVVALILIKLKLLIDIRNLNITRKVTASRGLPVELRDLIELAVIRSPLSIKLQKATPKGLAKIEKKLMDQICRLGRTLTQTNEHFMFNLFEPDEALSALPDVYSRGSWEEMALVMQSSYTAFWETEGVLDLLTDARACAARDSADEIEDFMEDELATARAQSRPPRTPKEILEDISVNRIWGYLDYAVENASYLGPWSERPSERHRQENRAAWDMADDEDAEWIIGSDRECLHLRC
;
A
#
# COMPACT_ATOMS: atom_id res chain seq x y z
N MET A 1 -31.66 4.63 0.78
CA MET A 1 -30.22 4.43 0.53
C MET A 1 -30.00 2.92 0.54
N VAL A 2 -29.73 2.30 -0.61
CA VAL A 2 -29.35 0.88 -0.62
C VAL A 2 -27.85 0.88 -0.31
N SER A 3 -27.53 0.57 0.95
CA SER A 3 -26.15 0.26 1.36
C SER A 3 -25.71 -0.94 0.55
N ALA A 4 -24.85 -0.70 -0.45
CA ALA A 4 -24.11 -1.78 -1.07
C ALA A 4 -23.03 -2.16 -0.06
N SER A 5 -23.19 -3.30 0.60
CA SER A 5 -22.07 -3.92 1.33
C SER A 5 -20.91 -4.02 0.35
N ARG A 6 -19.78 -3.38 0.68
CA ARG A 6 -18.56 -3.55 -0.11
C ARG A 6 -18.10 -4.98 0.09
N GLU A 7 -18.08 -5.78 -0.97
CA GLU A 7 -17.53 -7.13 -0.90
C GLU A 7 -16.00 -7.06 -0.95
N ALA A 8 -15.32 -7.61 0.06
CA ALA A 8 -13.85 -7.68 0.10
C ALA A 8 -13.24 -8.37 -1.13
N SER A 9 -14.00 -9.27 -1.77
CA SER A 9 -13.63 -9.95 -3.02
C SER A 9 -13.31 -8.98 -4.17
N LEU A 10 -13.92 -7.79 -4.18
CA LEU A 10 -13.72 -6.79 -5.23
C LEU A 10 -12.28 -6.28 -5.26
N TYR A 11 -11.58 -6.27 -4.11
CA TYR A 11 -10.22 -5.74 -4.03
C TYR A 11 -9.15 -6.74 -4.48
N LYS A 12 -9.50 -8.02 -4.64
CA LYS A 12 -8.60 -9.14 -4.98
C LYS A 12 -8.70 -9.50 -6.48
N GLY A 13 -8.31 -8.55 -7.34
CA GLY A 13 -8.33 -8.70 -8.81
C GLY A 13 -7.13 -9.46 -9.40
N PRO A 14 -6.92 -9.44 -10.72
CA PRO A 14 -5.68 -9.94 -11.32
C PRO A 14 -4.46 -9.18 -10.78
N THR A 15 -3.40 -9.91 -10.45
CA THR A 15 -2.11 -9.32 -10.03
C THR A 15 -1.32 -8.82 -11.24
N GLY A 16 -0.35 -7.95 -10.99
CA GLY A 16 0.48 -7.31 -12.03
C GLY A 16 -0.01 -5.90 -12.40
N SER A 17 0.63 -5.29 -13.40
CA SER A 17 0.23 -3.96 -13.89
C SER A 17 -1.20 -3.98 -14.45
N LEU A 18 -1.89 -2.86 -14.24
CA LEU A 18 -3.18 -2.61 -14.88
C LEU A 18 -3.01 -2.58 -16.40
N ARG A 19 -3.87 -3.34 -17.09
CA ARG A 19 -3.89 -3.42 -18.55
C ARG A 19 -5.34 -3.42 -19.01
N HIS A 20 -5.57 -3.08 -20.27
CA HIS A 20 -6.85 -3.37 -20.90
C HIS A 20 -7.04 -4.89 -20.99
N ARG A 21 -8.10 -5.42 -20.37
CA ARG A 21 -8.40 -6.86 -20.33
C ARG A 21 -9.89 -7.11 -20.55
N CYS A 22 -10.21 -8.27 -21.09
CA CYS A 22 -11.57 -8.78 -21.12
C CYS A 22 -11.87 -9.51 -19.79
N PRO A 23 -13.01 -9.24 -19.12
CA PRO A 23 -13.36 -9.94 -17.88
C PRO A 23 -13.65 -11.44 -18.04
N GLU A 24 -13.95 -11.90 -19.26
CA GLU A 24 -14.39 -13.28 -19.53
C GLU A 24 -13.29 -14.17 -20.14
N CYS A 25 -12.12 -13.62 -20.50
CA CYS A 25 -11.02 -14.39 -21.10
C CYS A 25 -9.67 -13.69 -20.95
N SER A 26 -8.59 -14.34 -21.41
CA SER A 26 -7.23 -13.81 -21.33
C SER A 26 -6.90 -12.73 -22.37
N ALA A 27 -7.86 -12.27 -23.17
CA ALA A 27 -7.61 -11.24 -24.18
C ALA A 27 -7.25 -9.90 -23.53
N THR A 28 -6.19 -9.27 -24.03
CA THR A 28 -5.68 -7.98 -23.53
C THR A 28 -5.37 -7.02 -24.68
N GLY A 29 -5.33 -5.72 -24.37
CA GLY A 29 -4.87 -4.68 -25.28
C GLY A 29 -5.89 -3.58 -25.60
N PRO A 30 -5.43 -2.46 -26.17
CA PRO A 30 -6.25 -1.28 -26.44
C PRO A 30 -7.30 -1.47 -27.54
N GLN A 31 -7.12 -2.48 -28.40
CA GLN A 31 -8.06 -2.84 -29.47
C GLN A 31 -9.38 -3.44 -28.98
N LEU A 32 -9.47 -3.77 -27.69
CA LEU A 32 -10.69 -4.30 -27.09
C LEU A 32 -11.84 -3.28 -27.11
N LEU A 33 -13.05 -3.77 -27.38
CA LEU A 33 -14.28 -3.00 -27.45
C LEU A 33 -14.65 -2.42 -26.09
N ARG A 34 -14.76 -1.10 -26.01
CA ARG A 34 -15.16 -0.39 -24.79
C ARG A 34 -16.68 -0.46 -24.60
N CYS A 35 -17.12 -0.71 -23.37
CA CYS A 35 -18.54 -0.65 -23.02
C CYS A 35 -19.08 0.76 -23.31
N SER A 36 -20.07 0.87 -24.21
CA SER A 36 -20.65 2.16 -24.59
C SER A 36 -21.39 2.86 -23.46
N GLY A 37 -21.84 2.10 -22.44
CA GLY A 37 -22.53 2.62 -21.28
C GLY A 37 -21.60 3.26 -20.26
N CYS A 38 -20.83 2.47 -19.54
CA CYS A 38 -19.97 2.96 -18.45
C CYS A 38 -18.65 3.55 -18.92
N ARG A 39 -18.17 3.10 -20.09
CA ARG A 39 -16.84 3.41 -20.62
C ARG A 39 -15.67 3.00 -19.70
N ALA A 40 -15.88 2.17 -18.69
CA ALA A 40 -14.81 1.71 -17.80
C ALA A 40 -14.31 0.29 -18.13
N VAL A 41 -15.12 -0.54 -18.80
CA VAL A 41 -14.81 -1.96 -19.07
C VAL A 41 -14.62 -2.21 -20.55
N ARG A 42 -13.70 -3.12 -20.90
CA ARG A 42 -13.43 -3.56 -22.26
C ARG A 42 -13.68 -5.05 -22.49
N TYR A 43 -13.98 -5.42 -23.73
CA TYR A 43 -14.31 -6.79 -24.14
C TYR A 43 -13.64 -7.12 -25.46
N CYS A 44 -13.25 -8.38 -25.68
CA CYS A 44 -12.73 -8.79 -26.99
C CYS A 44 -13.85 -8.93 -28.05
N SER A 45 -15.08 -9.17 -27.63
CA SER A 45 -16.22 -9.37 -28.52
C SER A 45 -17.54 -8.98 -27.87
N ARG A 46 -18.62 -8.91 -28.68
CA ARG A 46 -19.97 -8.61 -28.19
C ARG A 46 -20.56 -9.78 -27.38
N GLU A 47 -20.14 -11.00 -27.69
CA GLU A 47 -20.55 -12.20 -26.96
C GLU A 47 -20.07 -12.15 -25.52
N HIS A 48 -18.78 -11.84 -25.28
CA HIS A 48 -18.25 -11.69 -23.92
C HIS A 48 -18.87 -10.51 -23.18
N GLN A 49 -19.20 -9.42 -23.89
CA GLN A 49 -19.95 -8.32 -23.29
C GLN A 49 -21.35 -8.76 -22.84
N ALA A 50 -22.04 -9.59 -23.63
CA ALA A 50 -23.34 -10.13 -23.27
C ALA A 50 -23.26 -11.12 -22.10
N ALA A 51 -22.23 -11.98 -22.09
CA ALA A 51 -21.97 -12.93 -21.02
C ALA A 51 -21.66 -12.24 -19.68
N HIS A 52 -20.85 -11.19 -19.68
CA HIS A 52 -20.50 -10.43 -18.48
C HIS A 52 -21.64 -9.52 -17.97
N ARG A 53 -22.64 -9.24 -18.81
CA ARG A 53 -23.72 -8.27 -18.51
C ARG A 53 -24.41 -8.50 -17.17
N PRO A 54 -24.77 -9.73 -16.72
CA PRO A 54 -25.43 -9.93 -15.44
C PRO A 54 -24.60 -9.43 -14.25
N LYS A 55 -23.28 -9.65 -14.26
CA LYS A 55 -22.35 -9.17 -13.22
C LYS A 55 -22.08 -7.67 -13.35
N HIS A 56 -21.97 -7.16 -14.58
CA HIS A 56 -21.59 -5.77 -14.85
C HIS A 56 -22.73 -4.75 -14.75
N LYS A 57 -23.98 -5.14 -15.01
CA LYS A 57 -25.10 -4.21 -15.26
C LYS A 57 -25.32 -3.21 -14.13
N SER A 58 -25.20 -3.63 -12.87
CA SER A 58 -25.39 -2.76 -11.70
C SER A 58 -24.35 -1.65 -11.69
N ALA A 59 -23.06 -2.01 -11.67
CA ALA A 59 -21.95 -1.07 -11.71
C ALA A 59 -21.99 -0.16 -12.96
N CYS A 60 -22.34 -0.72 -14.13
CA CYS A 60 -22.50 0.05 -15.35
C CYS A 60 -23.54 1.17 -15.22
N ASN A 61 -24.69 0.87 -14.60
CA ASN A 61 -25.76 1.84 -14.41
C ASN A 61 -25.40 2.91 -13.37
N MET A 62 -24.69 2.52 -12.30
CA MET A 62 -24.19 3.46 -11.29
C MET A 62 -23.22 4.48 -11.90
N ILE A 63 -22.25 4.03 -12.69
CA ILE A 63 -21.32 4.92 -13.40
C ILE A 63 -22.07 5.85 -14.35
N LYS A 64 -23.02 5.34 -15.13
CA LYS A 64 -23.82 6.17 -16.04
C LYS A 64 -24.60 7.26 -15.28
N LYS A 65 -25.23 6.90 -14.17
CA LYS A 65 -26.01 7.82 -13.34
C LYS A 65 -25.09 8.88 -12.71
N ALA A 66 -23.94 8.47 -12.19
CA ALA A 66 -22.96 9.38 -11.60
C ALA A 66 -22.39 10.36 -12.63
N ARG A 67 -22.07 9.90 -13.84
CA ARG A 67 -21.67 10.77 -14.96
C ARG A 67 -22.75 11.79 -15.32
N ALA A 68 -24.00 11.35 -15.43
CA ALA A 68 -25.11 12.25 -15.70
C ALA A 68 -25.25 13.31 -14.60
N LYS A 69 -25.05 12.92 -13.33
CA LYS A 69 -25.08 13.86 -12.21
C LYS A 69 -23.93 14.86 -12.24
N VAL A 70 -22.72 14.42 -12.56
CA VAL A 70 -21.57 15.33 -12.75
C VAL A 70 -21.87 16.33 -13.86
N ALA A 71 -22.41 15.89 -15.00
CA ALA A 71 -22.76 16.77 -16.11
C ALA A 71 -23.88 17.77 -15.76
N GLU A 72 -24.90 17.33 -15.02
CA GLU A 72 -25.99 18.19 -14.52
C GLU A 72 -25.44 19.29 -13.59
N GLU A 73 -24.61 18.93 -12.61
CA GLU A 73 -24.02 19.90 -11.68
C GLU A 73 -23.00 20.81 -12.39
N GLU A 74 -22.27 20.30 -13.39
CA GLU A 74 -21.37 21.11 -14.20
C GLU A 74 -22.14 22.19 -14.98
N ASP A 75 -23.22 21.81 -15.66
CA ASP A 75 -24.09 22.74 -16.39
C ASP A 75 -24.68 23.79 -15.44
N ARG A 76 -25.12 23.37 -14.25
CA ARG A 76 -25.63 24.27 -13.22
C ARG A 76 -24.58 25.30 -12.78
N VAL A 77 -23.33 24.89 -12.54
CA VAL A 77 -22.25 25.80 -12.15
C VAL A 77 -21.86 26.74 -13.30
N ARG A 78 -21.86 26.27 -14.55
CA ARG A 78 -21.54 27.10 -15.73
C ARG A 78 -22.61 28.15 -16.02
N ASN A 79 -23.88 27.78 -15.89
CA ASN A 79 -25.02 28.62 -16.26
C ASN A 79 -25.63 29.37 -15.07
N MET A 80 -24.96 29.37 -13.91
CA MET A 80 -25.48 30.03 -12.73
C MET A 80 -25.54 31.56 -12.94
N PRO A 81 -26.69 32.21 -12.67
CA PRO A 81 -26.74 33.66 -12.71
C PRO A 81 -25.82 34.21 -11.61
N PRO A 82 -24.96 35.19 -11.92
CA PRO A 82 -24.10 35.79 -10.92
C PRO A 82 -24.93 36.53 -9.87
N ASP A 83 -24.56 36.41 -8.61
CA ASP A 83 -25.09 37.20 -7.51
C ASP A 83 -23.97 37.67 -6.57
N PHE A 84 -24.31 38.27 -5.44
CA PHE A 84 -23.32 38.80 -4.51
C PHE A 84 -22.38 37.72 -3.93
N MET A 85 -22.83 36.47 -3.84
CA MET A 85 -22.08 35.34 -3.26
C MET A 85 -21.57 34.36 -4.32
N THR A 86 -22.12 34.43 -5.54
CA THR A 86 -21.87 33.47 -6.61
C THR A 86 -21.30 34.17 -7.85
N PRO A 87 -20.07 33.86 -8.24
CA PRO A 87 -19.45 34.46 -9.42
C PRO A 87 -19.93 33.82 -10.72
N ALA A 88 -19.88 34.59 -11.81
CA ALA A 88 -20.01 34.04 -13.15
C ALA A 88 -18.79 33.17 -13.49
N ASN A 89 -19.03 32.02 -14.13
CA ASN A 89 -17.99 31.08 -14.59
C ASN A 89 -16.97 30.68 -13.50
N ALA A 90 -17.45 30.16 -12.37
CA ALA A 90 -16.63 29.79 -11.21
C ALA A 90 -15.45 28.84 -11.55
N PHE A 91 -15.55 28.05 -12.62
CA PHE A 91 -14.49 27.15 -13.08
C PHE A 91 -13.20 27.84 -13.52
N GLU A 92 -13.29 29.10 -13.94
CA GLU A 92 -12.14 29.90 -14.40
C GLU A 92 -11.83 31.03 -13.44
N THR A 93 -12.86 31.69 -12.90
CA THR A 93 -12.69 32.92 -12.10
C THR A 93 -12.34 32.65 -10.64
N HIS A 94 -12.61 31.43 -10.13
CA HIS A 94 -12.50 31.09 -8.70
C HIS A 94 -11.78 29.75 -8.46
N VAL A 95 -10.87 29.37 -9.36
CA VAL A 95 -9.92 28.28 -9.10
C VAL A 95 -9.12 28.63 -7.83
N GLY A 96 -8.88 27.66 -6.95
CA GLY A 96 -8.27 27.89 -5.62
C GLY A 96 -9.30 28.21 -4.54
N HIS A 97 -10.32 29.01 -4.85
CA HIS A 97 -11.42 29.38 -3.93
C HIS A 97 -12.71 28.59 -4.15
N PHE A 98 -12.70 27.59 -5.03
CA PHE A 98 -13.89 26.92 -5.53
C PHE A 98 -14.77 26.34 -4.42
N TRP A 99 -14.16 25.77 -3.36
CA TRP A 99 -14.89 25.19 -2.22
C TRP A 99 -15.61 26.23 -1.33
N GLY A 100 -15.14 27.48 -1.34
CA GLY A 100 -15.76 28.58 -0.61
C GLY A 100 -17.16 28.91 -1.12
N ILE A 101 -17.43 28.64 -2.39
CA ILE A 101 -18.73 28.84 -3.05
C ILE A 101 -19.63 27.65 -2.73
N LEU A 102 -20.79 27.88 -2.12
CA LEU A 102 -21.65 26.79 -1.64
C LEU A 102 -22.24 25.98 -2.80
N GLU A 103 -22.51 26.66 -3.91
CA GLU A 103 -23.17 26.19 -5.11
C GLU A 103 -22.30 25.25 -5.94
N THR A 104 -20.97 25.28 -5.76
CA THR A 104 -20.02 24.39 -6.45
C THR A 104 -19.79 23.08 -5.69
N ARG A 105 -20.12 23.02 -4.39
CA ARG A 105 -19.91 21.83 -3.56
C ARG A 105 -20.69 20.60 -4.05
N PRO A 106 -21.95 20.71 -4.54
CA PRO A 106 -22.63 19.59 -5.19
C PRO A 106 -21.85 18.99 -6.35
N TYR A 107 -21.23 19.81 -7.21
CA TYR A 107 -20.38 19.34 -8.31
C TYR A 107 -19.17 18.55 -7.78
N MET A 108 -18.44 19.09 -6.80
CA MET A 108 -17.28 18.41 -6.20
C MET A 108 -17.66 17.06 -5.59
N ARG A 109 -18.79 16.99 -4.88
CA ARG A 109 -19.31 15.73 -4.30
C ARG A 109 -19.73 14.73 -5.37
N ALA A 110 -20.42 15.19 -6.42
CA ALA A 110 -20.82 14.32 -7.53
C ALA A 110 -19.59 13.71 -8.23
N ARG A 111 -18.53 14.51 -8.39
CA ARG A 111 -17.28 14.08 -9.00
C ARG A 111 -16.51 13.08 -8.14
N TYR A 112 -16.45 13.32 -6.84
CA TYR A 112 -15.88 12.35 -5.90
C TYR A 112 -16.64 11.03 -5.90
N ALA A 113 -17.97 11.06 -5.93
CA ALA A 113 -18.79 9.85 -6.02
C ALA A 113 -18.49 9.06 -7.30
N LEU A 114 -18.39 9.73 -8.46
CA LEU A 114 -18.00 9.08 -9.71
C LEU A 114 -16.59 8.49 -9.63
N ALA A 115 -15.60 9.28 -9.23
CA ALA A 115 -14.19 8.88 -9.24
C ALA A 115 -13.88 7.83 -8.16
N GLY A 116 -14.18 8.15 -6.90
CA GLY A 116 -13.78 7.37 -5.74
C GLY A 116 -14.68 6.17 -5.42
N GLN A 117 -15.98 6.22 -5.72
CA GLN A 117 -16.91 5.15 -5.34
C GLN A 117 -17.35 4.25 -6.50
N HIS A 118 -17.09 4.67 -7.74
CA HIS A 118 -17.59 3.96 -8.92
C HIS A 118 -16.52 3.63 -9.95
N LEU A 119 -15.59 4.54 -10.26
CA LEU A 119 -14.56 4.29 -11.27
C LEU A 119 -13.36 3.53 -10.69
N ALA A 120 -12.82 3.98 -9.55
CA ALA A 120 -11.66 3.35 -8.90
C ALA A 120 -11.93 1.88 -8.52
N ASP A 121 -13.14 1.58 -8.05
CA ASP A 121 -13.56 0.26 -7.57
C ASP A 121 -13.86 -0.73 -8.71
N MET A 122 -13.84 -0.30 -9.98
CA MET A 122 -14.01 -1.19 -11.12
C MET A 122 -12.80 -2.07 -11.40
N ASN A 123 -11.63 -1.71 -10.87
CA ASN A 123 -10.37 -2.43 -11.08
C ASN A 123 -10.04 -2.65 -12.57
N THR A 124 -10.26 -1.59 -13.35
CA THR A 124 -9.96 -1.54 -14.79
C THR A 124 -9.02 -0.40 -15.09
N LEU A 125 -8.15 -0.55 -16.08
CA LEU A 125 -7.21 0.50 -16.48
C LEU A 125 -7.94 1.82 -16.84
N ASP A 126 -9.00 1.75 -17.66
CA ASP A 126 -9.77 2.95 -18.03
C ASP A 126 -10.43 3.60 -16.80
N GLY A 127 -10.97 2.80 -15.87
CA GLY A 127 -11.63 3.31 -14.66
C GLY A 127 -10.67 3.99 -13.69
N VAL A 128 -9.52 3.36 -13.41
CA VAL A 128 -8.51 3.90 -12.49
C VAL A 128 -7.87 5.16 -13.05
N GLN A 129 -7.56 5.18 -14.36
CA GLN A 129 -7.05 6.38 -15.03
C GLN A 129 -8.04 7.53 -14.95
N GLU A 130 -9.29 7.29 -15.30
CA GLU A 130 -10.32 8.34 -15.28
C GLU A 130 -10.63 8.82 -13.85
N ALA A 131 -10.60 7.92 -12.86
CA ALA A 131 -10.72 8.30 -11.46
C ALA A 131 -9.58 9.25 -11.05
N LEU A 132 -8.33 8.93 -11.39
CA LEU A 132 -7.19 9.78 -11.09
C LEU A 132 -7.32 11.17 -11.75
N ASP A 133 -7.74 11.22 -13.01
CA ASP A 133 -7.96 12.49 -13.74
C ASP A 133 -9.01 13.36 -13.03
N HIS A 134 -10.11 12.75 -12.58
CA HIS A 134 -11.14 13.45 -11.80
C HIS A 134 -10.62 14.00 -10.48
N LEU A 135 -9.87 13.20 -9.71
CA LEU A 135 -9.34 13.63 -8.40
C LEU A 135 -8.27 14.72 -8.56
N ARG A 136 -7.42 14.64 -9.58
CA ARG A 136 -6.45 15.69 -9.91
C ARG A 136 -7.13 17.01 -10.26
N ASP A 137 -8.19 16.98 -11.07
CA ASP A 137 -8.91 18.21 -11.40
C ASP A 137 -9.72 18.76 -10.21
N MET A 138 -10.17 17.90 -9.29
CA MET A 138 -10.71 18.37 -8.00
C MET A 138 -9.66 19.12 -7.17
N LEU A 139 -8.42 18.62 -7.09
CA LEU A 139 -7.31 19.32 -6.44
C LEU A 139 -6.95 20.64 -7.14
N ARG A 140 -7.01 20.69 -8.47
CA ARG A 140 -6.82 21.95 -9.20
C ARG A 140 -7.85 23.00 -8.79
N LEU A 141 -9.13 22.60 -8.71
CA LEU A 141 -10.22 23.51 -8.32
C LEU A 141 -10.13 23.93 -6.85
N CYS A 142 -9.71 23.02 -5.97
CA CYS A 142 -9.61 23.22 -4.53
C CYS A 142 -8.25 22.72 -4.03
N ARG A 143 -7.23 23.58 -4.11
CA ARG A 143 -5.83 23.22 -3.74
C ARG A 143 -5.71 22.83 -2.28
N GLY A 144 -6.49 23.46 -1.39
CA GLY A 144 -6.55 23.15 0.05
C GLY A 144 -7.22 21.81 0.38
N ASP A 145 -7.73 21.10 -0.61
CA ASP A 145 -8.24 19.74 -0.50
C ASP A 145 -9.25 19.52 0.64
N ASN A 146 -10.31 20.34 0.68
CA ASN A 146 -11.33 20.27 1.72
C ASN A 146 -12.13 18.95 1.74
N MET A 147 -12.01 18.13 0.69
CA MET A 147 -12.65 16.82 0.61
C MET A 147 -11.70 15.64 0.92
N GLY A 148 -10.41 15.90 1.18
CA GLY A 148 -9.43 14.86 1.47
C GLY A 148 -9.16 13.93 0.28
N VAL A 149 -9.24 14.41 -0.96
CA VAL A 149 -8.98 13.57 -2.14
C VAL A 149 -7.51 13.22 -2.29
N ARG A 150 -6.59 13.97 -1.65
CA ARG A 150 -5.15 13.67 -1.67
C ARG A 150 -4.82 12.29 -1.13
N ASP A 151 -5.61 11.79 -0.20
CA ASP A 151 -5.41 10.48 0.43
C ASP A 151 -5.62 9.30 -0.53
N ARG A 152 -6.43 9.47 -1.58
CA ARG A 152 -6.70 8.41 -2.57
C ARG A 152 -5.76 8.43 -3.77
N ILE A 153 -5.20 9.60 -4.10
CA ILE A 153 -4.41 9.82 -5.32
C ILE A 153 -3.15 8.94 -5.38
N PRO A 154 -2.32 8.83 -4.32
CA PRO A 154 -1.11 8.01 -4.34
C PRO A 154 -1.39 6.55 -4.72
N SER A 155 -2.39 5.92 -4.09
CA SER A 155 -2.76 4.54 -4.39
C SER A 155 -3.15 4.34 -5.85
N LEU A 156 -3.89 5.29 -6.46
CA LEU A 156 -4.24 5.21 -7.88
C LEU A 156 -3.02 5.39 -8.79
N MET A 157 -2.11 6.31 -8.46
CA MET A 157 -0.85 6.49 -9.19
C MET A 157 -0.01 5.21 -9.19
N LEU A 158 0.11 4.53 -8.04
CA LEU A 158 0.87 3.28 -7.92
C LEU A 158 0.29 2.12 -8.73
N ARG A 159 -1.04 2.04 -8.81
CA ARG A 159 -1.74 1.06 -9.66
C ARG A 159 -1.53 1.30 -11.16
N LEU A 160 -1.31 2.56 -11.54
CA LEU A 160 -1.01 2.98 -12.91
C LEU A 160 0.50 2.99 -13.22
N ASP A 161 1.34 2.53 -12.28
CA ASP A 161 2.80 2.56 -12.37
C ASP A 161 3.39 3.99 -12.53
N PHE A 162 2.64 5.03 -12.11
CA PHE A 162 3.09 6.43 -12.00
C PHE A 162 3.93 6.65 -10.73
N ASP A 163 4.97 5.83 -10.59
CA ASP A 163 5.72 5.70 -9.33
C ASP A 163 6.51 6.97 -8.98
N GLN A 164 7.13 7.63 -9.98
CA GLN A 164 7.86 8.89 -9.77
C GLN A 164 6.89 10.00 -9.37
N GLU A 165 5.78 10.16 -10.10
CA GLU A 165 4.81 11.21 -9.81
C GLU A 165 4.14 10.97 -8.45
N CYS A 166 3.93 9.71 -8.05
CA CYS A 166 3.44 9.37 -6.72
C CYS A 166 4.42 9.82 -5.63
N TYR A 167 5.71 9.55 -5.79
CA TYR A 167 6.72 9.95 -4.83
C TYR A 167 6.81 11.47 -4.71
N ASP A 168 6.87 12.16 -5.86
CA ASP A 168 6.92 13.61 -5.96
C ASP A 168 5.69 14.27 -5.30
N PHE A 169 4.49 13.71 -5.57
CA PHE A 169 3.24 14.16 -4.98
C PHE A 169 3.25 14.03 -3.44
N VAL A 170 3.63 12.87 -2.92
CA VAL A 170 3.70 12.64 -1.47
C VAL A 170 4.73 13.56 -0.83
N LYS A 171 5.91 13.73 -1.46
CA LYS A 171 6.95 14.63 -0.96
C LYS A 171 6.47 16.08 -0.92
N TRP A 172 5.79 16.56 -1.95
CA TRP A 172 5.26 17.93 -1.98
C TRP A 172 4.29 18.18 -0.83
N TRP A 173 3.34 17.26 -0.61
CA TRP A 173 2.41 17.36 0.51
C TRP A 173 3.08 17.23 1.87
N ALA A 174 4.17 16.47 1.98
CA ALA A 174 4.91 16.30 3.22
C ALA A 174 5.86 17.45 3.55
N THR A 175 6.19 18.32 2.59
CA THR A 175 7.18 19.39 2.77
C THR A 175 6.60 20.78 2.58
N VAL A 176 6.09 21.08 1.38
CA VAL A 176 5.63 22.43 1.00
C VAL A 176 4.26 22.73 1.60
N ALA A 177 3.34 21.77 1.56
CA ALA A 177 1.98 21.93 2.07
C ALA A 177 1.89 22.09 3.61
N HIS A 178 2.97 21.77 4.34
CA HIS A 178 3.04 21.95 5.79
C HIS A 178 3.44 23.37 6.20
N ASP A 179 3.78 24.25 5.25
CA ASP A 179 3.97 25.67 5.54
C ASP A 179 2.63 26.29 5.96
N SER A 180 2.55 26.72 7.22
CA SER A 180 1.35 27.34 7.79
C SER A 180 0.98 28.68 7.13
N HIS A 181 1.89 29.25 6.33
CA HIS A 181 1.70 30.48 5.58
C HIS A 181 1.33 30.26 4.12
N TYR A 182 1.21 29.01 3.65
CA TYR A 182 0.83 28.72 2.27
C TYR A 182 -0.61 29.16 1.97
N ASP A 183 -0.78 30.06 1.01
CA ASP A 183 -2.10 30.51 0.56
C ASP A 183 -2.68 29.54 -0.48
N TRP A 184 -3.60 28.69 -0.04
CA TRP A 184 -4.30 27.73 -0.90
C TRP A 184 -5.17 28.35 -1.98
N GLY A 185 -5.57 29.61 -1.81
CA GLY A 185 -6.37 30.37 -2.77
C GLY A 185 -5.54 30.96 -3.91
N ASP A 186 -4.27 31.24 -3.65
CA ASP A 186 -3.37 31.84 -4.64
C ASP A 186 -2.96 30.80 -5.69
N THR A 187 -3.44 31.01 -6.92
CA THR A 187 -3.16 30.12 -8.05
C THR A 187 -1.78 30.34 -8.66
N ASP A 188 -1.11 31.46 -8.35
CA ASP A 188 0.20 31.81 -8.89
C ASP A 188 1.34 31.18 -8.07
N LEU A 189 1.05 30.71 -6.85
CA LEU A 189 2.01 29.97 -6.03
C LEU A 189 2.33 28.59 -6.64
N PRO A 190 3.59 28.11 -6.47
CA PRO A 190 3.99 26.77 -6.92
C PRO A 190 3.15 25.68 -6.27
N TYR A 191 2.59 24.80 -7.09
CA TYR A 191 1.67 23.75 -6.64
C TYR A 191 1.97 22.42 -7.33
N LEU A 192 2.26 21.39 -6.53
CA LEU A 192 2.68 20.06 -7.01
C LEU A 192 3.86 20.14 -8.01
N ASP A 193 4.80 21.03 -7.74
CA ASP A 193 5.90 21.44 -8.61
C ASP A 193 7.22 20.70 -8.32
N ILE A 194 7.21 19.77 -7.37
CA ILE A 194 8.32 18.83 -7.20
C ILE A 194 8.26 17.83 -8.35
N HIS A 195 9.37 17.69 -9.06
CA HIS A 195 9.53 16.73 -10.16
C HIS A 195 10.87 16.03 -10.06
N CYS A 196 10.88 14.72 -10.33
CA CYS A 196 12.09 13.90 -10.35
C CYS A 196 12.84 13.90 -9.01
N ALA A 197 12.12 13.95 -7.88
CA ALA A 197 12.76 13.81 -6.58
C ALA A 197 13.45 12.45 -6.46
N ASP A 198 14.54 12.39 -5.68
CA ASP A 198 15.29 11.16 -5.50
C ASP A 198 14.49 10.19 -4.61
N VAL A 199 13.82 9.22 -5.25
CA VAL A 199 13.03 8.18 -4.56
C VAL A 199 13.87 7.34 -3.57
N PHE A 200 15.20 7.33 -3.75
CA PHE A 200 16.14 6.65 -2.87
C PHE A 200 16.67 7.55 -1.75
N GLU A 201 16.29 8.83 -1.67
CA GLU A 201 16.65 9.69 -0.53
C GLU A 201 16.00 9.17 0.76
N ASP A 202 16.55 9.59 1.89
CA ASP A 202 16.00 9.20 3.18
C ASP A 202 14.64 9.87 3.39
N PRO A 203 13.61 9.12 3.83
CA PRO A 203 12.24 9.62 3.92
C PRO A 203 12.00 10.49 5.16
N ASP A 204 13.04 11.18 5.65
CA ASP A 204 13.01 11.95 6.90
C ASP A 204 12.09 13.18 6.81
N PHE A 205 11.65 13.55 5.60
CA PHE A 205 10.64 14.58 5.38
C PHE A 205 9.22 14.15 5.80
N ILE A 206 8.99 12.86 6.03
CA ILE A 206 7.74 12.36 6.61
C ILE A 206 7.79 12.67 8.11
N ALA A 207 7.29 13.85 8.47
CA ALA A 207 7.16 14.28 9.85
C ALA A 207 6.12 13.46 10.63
N ASP A 208 6.10 13.62 11.96
CA ASP A 208 5.15 13.00 12.89
C ASP A 208 3.66 13.31 12.60
N PHE A 209 3.34 14.14 11.60
CA PHE A 209 1.99 14.53 11.19
C PHE A 209 1.61 14.07 9.77
N ALA A 210 2.44 13.27 9.10
CA ALA A 210 2.09 12.73 7.79
C ALA A 210 0.82 11.86 7.86
N GLY A 211 -0.06 12.02 6.87
CA GLY A 211 -1.27 11.21 6.75
C GLY A 211 -0.93 9.73 6.51
N LEU A 212 -1.70 8.83 7.11
CA LEU A 212 -1.48 7.38 7.05
C LEU A 212 -1.38 6.87 5.59
N ASN A 213 -2.21 7.37 4.68
CA ASN A 213 -2.18 7.02 3.25
C ASN A 213 -0.83 7.32 2.59
N HIS A 214 -0.18 8.43 2.95
CA HIS A 214 1.10 8.84 2.37
C HIS A 214 2.24 7.93 2.84
N VAL A 215 2.25 7.58 4.13
CA VAL A 215 3.22 6.62 4.70
C VAL A 215 3.07 5.26 4.01
N VAL A 216 1.84 4.78 3.87
CA VAL A 216 1.51 3.51 3.20
C VAL A 216 1.94 3.52 1.73
N ALA A 217 1.70 4.62 1.00
CA ALA A 217 2.14 4.76 -0.38
C ALA A 217 3.67 4.72 -0.52
N LEU A 218 4.42 5.38 0.36
CA LEU A 218 5.88 5.35 0.35
C LEU A 218 6.45 3.95 0.66
N ILE A 219 5.85 3.26 1.63
CA ILE A 219 6.20 1.85 1.92
C ILE A 219 5.99 1.01 0.67
N LEU A 220 4.83 1.13 0.00
CA LEU A 220 4.54 0.36 -1.20
C LEU A 220 5.50 0.67 -2.35
N ILE A 221 5.85 1.94 -2.60
CA ILE A 221 6.87 2.31 -3.60
C ILE A 221 8.19 1.62 -3.28
N LYS A 222 8.68 1.73 -2.04
CA LYS A 222 9.99 1.18 -1.67
C LYS A 222 9.99 -0.35 -1.70
N LEU A 223 8.92 -1.01 -1.25
CA LEU A 223 8.75 -2.45 -1.39
C LEU A 223 8.71 -2.89 -2.86
N LYS A 224 8.03 -2.15 -3.74
CA LYS A 224 8.01 -2.40 -5.18
C LYS A 224 9.42 -2.34 -5.79
N LEU A 225 10.22 -1.32 -5.44
CA LEU A 225 11.61 -1.20 -5.88
C LEU A 225 12.50 -2.33 -5.33
N LEU A 226 12.29 -2.72 -4.07
CA LEU A 226 13.01 -3.83 -3.45
C LEU A 226 12.73 -5.17 -4.16
N ILE A 227 11.46 -5.43 -4.50
CA ILE A 227 11.06 -6.60 -5.29
C ILE A 227 11.71 -6.59 -6.67
N ASP A 228 11.78 -5.44 -7.35
CA ASP A 228 12.47 -5.34 -8.65
C ASP A 228 13.96 -5.67 -8.54
N ILE A 229 14.66 -5.17 -7.50
CA ILE A 229 16.07 -5.49 -7.27
C ILE A 229 16.26 -6.99 -7.01
N ARG A 230 15.41 -7.58 -6.19
CA ARG A 230 15.40 -9.02 -5.94
C ARG A 230 15.20 -9.80 -7.24
N ASN A 231 14.19 -9.43 -8.04
CA ASN A 231 13.87 -10.08 -9.30
C ASN A 231 15.06 -10.02 -10.26
N LEU A 232 15.75 -8.88 -10.34
CA LEU A 232 17.00 -8.72 -11.09
C LEU A 232 18.10 -9.66 -10.58
N ASN A 233 18.32 -9.69 -9.26
CA ASN A 233 19.35 -10.54 -8.64
C ASN A 233 19.11 -12.03 -8.93
N ILE A 234 17.87 -12.50 -8.78
CA ILE A 234 17.49 -13.89 -9.08
C ILE A 234 17.64 -14.18 -10.57
N THR A 235 17.14 -13.29 -11.43
CA THR A 235 17.23 -13.44 -12.89
C THR A 235 18.68 -13.55 -13.33
N ARG A 236 19.58 -12.72 -12.81
CA ARG A 236 21.01 -12.79 -13.11
C ARG A 236 21.63 -14.11 -12.70
N LYS A 237 21.34 -14.59 -11.48
CA LYS A 237 21.83 -15.89 -10.99
C LYS A 237 21.38 -17.05 -11.89
N VAL A 238 20.09 -17.08 -12.24
CA VAL A 238 19.48 -18.15 -13.05
C VAL A 238 19.93 -18.10 -14.51
N THR A 239 20.00 -16.92 -15.10
CA THR A 239 20.38 -16.77 -16.52
C THR A 239 21.88 -16.98 -16.72
N ALA A 240 22.72 -16.59 -15.75
CA ALA A 240 24.15 -16.88 -15.77
C ALA A 240 24.42 -18.39 -15.65
N SER A 241 23.73 -19.11 -14.76
CA SER A 241 23.91 -20.56 -14.60
C SER A 241 23.45 -21.36 -15.83
N ARG A 242 22.51 -20.81 -16.62
CA ARG A 242 22.01 -21.41 -17.87
C ARG A 242 22.80 -21.00 -19.12
N GLY A 243 23.78 -20.11 -19.00
CA GLY A 243 24.62 -19.69 -20.12
C GLY A 243 23.88 -18.97 -21.26
N LEU A 244 22.78 -18.25 -20.96
CA LEU A 244 22.00 -17.57 -22.00
C LEU A 244 22.82 -16.46 -22.70
N PRO A 245 22.59 -16.17 -23.99
CA PRO A 245 23.14 -14.99 -24.67
C PRO A 245 22.74 -13.68 -23.97
N VAL A 246 23.60 -12.67 -24.01
CA VAL A 246 23.42 -11.39 -23.31
C VAL A 246 22.11 -10.70 -23.73
N GLU A 247 21.76 -10.75 -25.01
CA GLU A 247 20.56 -10.13 -25.55
C GLU A 247 19.28 -10.74 -24.94
N LEU A 248 19.28 -12.06 -24.70
CA LEU A 248 18.16 -12.72 -24.03
C LEU A 248 18.15 -12.41 -22.53
N ARG A 249 19.30 -12.26 -21.88
CA ARG A 249 19.37 -11.85 -20.47
C ARG A 249 18.77 -10.46 -20.29
N ASP A 250 19.14 -9.51 -21.14
CA ASP A 250 18.66 -8.13 -21.06
C ASP A 250 17.13 -8.05 -21.24
N LEU A 251 16.58 -8.82 -22.18
CA LEU A 251 15.13 -8.90 -22.37
C LEU A 251 14.40 -9.50 -21.16
N ILE A 252 14.95 -10.54 -20.55
CA ILE A 252 14.36 -11.17 -19.36
C ILE A 252 14.47 -10.21 -18.16
N GLU A 253 15.62 -9.57 -17.96
CA GLU A 253 15.83 -8.59 -16.88
C GLU A 253 14.83 -7.44 -16.97
N LEU A 254 14.56 -6.89 -18.16
CA LEU A 254 13.53 -5.87 -18.34
C LEU A 254 12.11 -6.39 -18.10
N ALA A 255 11.83 -7.64 -18.45
CA ALA A 255 10.50 -8.22 -18.31
C ALA A 255 10.12 -8.51 -16.85
N VAL A 256 11.10 -8.69 -15.96
CA VAL A 256 10.87 -8.93 -14.51
C VAL A 256 10.82 -7.64 -13.68
N ILE A 257 11.16 -6.50 -14.28
CA ILE A 257 11.05 -5.18 -13.66
C ILE A 257 9.62 -4.68 -13.82
N ARG A 258 9.00 -4.29 -12.70
CA ARG A 258 7.67 -3.71 -12.68
C ARG A 258 7.69 -2.19 -12.70
N SER A 259 8.51 -1.57 -11.85
CA SER A 259 8.53 -0.12 -11.74
C SER A 259 9.30 0.52 -12.89
N PRO A 260 8.76 1.57 -13.54
CA PRO A 260 9.53 2.38 -14.49
C PRO A 260 10.81 2.96 -13.87
N LEU A 261 10.81 3.24 -12.55
CA LEU A 261 11.96 3.73 -11.82
C LEU A 261 13.11 2.72 -11.74
N SER A 262 12.78 1.42 -11.78
CA SER A 262 13.74 0.33 -11.66
C SER A 262 14.42 0.00 -12.98
N ILE A 263 13.92 0.49 -14.13
CA ILE A 263 14.53 0.23 -15.45
C ILE A 263 16.01 0.64 -15.46
N LYS A 264 16.37 1.76 -14.80
CA LYS A 264 17.78 2.19 -14.69
C LYS A 264 18.64 1.23 -13.85
N LEU A 265 18.03 0.48 -12.93
CA LEU A 265 18.72 -0.49 -12.06
C LEU A 265 19.18 -1.73 -12.82
N GLN A 266 18.58 -2.03 -13.98
CA GLN A 266 19.08 -3.07 -14.89
C GLN A 266 20.56 -2.87 -15.25
N LYS A 267 21.04 -1.63 -15.34
CA LYS A 267 22.45 -1.35 -15.67
C LYS A 267 23.37 -1.35 -14.44
N ALA A 268 22.82 -1.50 -13.24
CA ALA A 268 23.60 -1.47 -12.01
C ALA A 268 24.41 -2.75 -11.83
N THR A 269 25.64 -2.61 -11.35
CA THR A 269 26.50 -3.74 -10.97
C THR A 269 25.92 -4.49 -9.77
N PRO A 270 26.26 -5.77 -9.55
CA PRO A 270 25.81 -6.51 -8.38
C PRO A 270 26.13 -5.81 -7.04
N LYS A 271 27.33 -5.21 -6.92
CA LYS A 271 27.71 -4.42 -5.74
C LYS A 271 26.85 -3.15 -5.59
N GLY A 272 26.54 -2.49 -6.71
CA GLY A 272 25.67 -1.33 -6.73
C GLY A 272 24.24 -1.68 -6.29
N LEU A 273 23.68 -2.76 -6.83
CA LEU A 273 22.36 -3.25 -6.42
C LEU A 273 22.32 -3.61 -4.94
N ALA A 274 23.30 -4.34 -4.42
CA ALA A 274 23.35 -4.69 -2.99
C ALA A 274 23.38 -3.45 -2.07
N LYS A 275 24.06 -2.38 -2.48
CA LYS A 275 24.05 -1.11 -1.73
C LYS A 275 22.68 -0.44 -1.74
N ILE A 276 22.00 -0.44 -2.89
CA ILE A 276 20.65 0.13 -3.03
C ILE A 276 19.64 -0.71 -2.25
N GLU A 277 19.74 -2.03 -2.33
CA GLU A 277 18.92 -3.00 -1.59
C GLU A 277 19.00 -2.73 -0.08
N LYS A 278 20.23 -2.66 0.47
CA LYS A 278 20.45 -2.33 1.88
C LYS A 278 19.83 -0.97 2.25
N LYS A 279 20.02 0.05 1.42
CA LYS A 279 19.45 1.38 1.66
C LYS A 279 17.92 1.35 1.68
N LEU A 280 17.30 0.66 0.71
CA LEU A 280 15.84 0.50 0.67
C LEU A 280 15.32 -0.26 1.88
N MET A 281 16.01 -1.32 2.29
CA MET A 281 15.69 -2.07 3.50
C MET A 281 15.65 -1.17 4.74
N ASP A 282 16.72 -0.40 4.99
CA ASP A 282 16.78 0.53 6.12
C ASP A 282 15.65 1.58 6.08
N GLN A 283 15.26 2.02 4.88
CA GLN A 283 14.17 2.98 4.69
C GLN A 283 12.79 2.34 4.92
N ILE A 284 12.56 1.12 4.43
CA ILE A 284 11.31 0.38 4.63
C ILE A 284 11.13 0.08 6.13
N CYS A 285 12.17 -0.38 6.83
CA CYS A 285 12.07 -0.66 8.26
C CYS A 285 11.86 0.62 9.10
N ARG A 286 12.37 1.78 8.67
CA ARG A 286 12.06 3.08 9.30
C ARG A 286 10.60 3.46 9.08
N LEU A 287 10.14 3.46 7.83
CA LEU A 287 8.75 3.79 7.50
C LEU A 287 7.76 2.80 8.12
N GLY A 288 8.10 1.53 8.19
CA GLY A 288 7.31 0.49 8.84
C GLY A 288 7.11 0.76 10.33
N ARG A 289 8.16 1.21 11.04
CA ARG A 289 8.03 1.66 12.43
C ARG A 289 7.13 2.89 12.55
N THR A 290 7.30 3.88 11.67
CA THR A 290 6.41 5.06 11.61
C THR A 290 4.96 4.67 11.35
N LEU A 291 4.72 3.70 10.47
CA LEU A 291 3.39 3.15 10.19
C LEU A 291 2.76 2.54 11.44
N THR A 292 3.47 1.64 12.12
CA THR A 292 2.99 0.99 13.34
C THR A 292 2.73 2.00 14.46
N GLN A 293 3.56 3.04 14.58
CA GLN A 293 3.34 4.13 15.55
C GLN A 293 2.15 5.03 15.18
N THR A 294 1.91 5.24 13.89
CA THR A 294 0.79 6.08 13.41
C THR A 294 -0.53 5.33 13.53
N ASN A 295 -0.54 4.03 13.23
CA ASN A 295 -1.71 3.17 13.31
C ASN A 295 -1.30 1.71 13.54
N GLU A 296 -1.52 1.20 14.75
CA GLU A 296 -1.15 -0.17 15.14
C GLU A 296 -1.98 -1.25 14.42
N HIS A 297 -3.18 -0.92 13.93
CA HIS A 297 -4.11 -1.87 13.32
C HIS A 297 -3.80 -2.20 11.86
N PHE A 298 -3.04 -1.35 11.17
CA PHE A 298 -2.87 -1.45 9.71
C PHE A 298 -2.26 -2.78 9.28
N MET A 299 -1.16 -3.21 9.93
CA MET A 299 -0.46 -4.42 9.52
C MET A 299 -1.29 -5.68 9.75
N PHE A 300 -2.10 -5.75 10.81
CA PHE A 300 -3.03 -6.85 11.05
C PHE A 300 -4.04 -6.98 9.91
N ASN A 301 -4.66 -5.86 9.55
CA ASN A 301 -5.68 -5.82 8.51
C ASN A 301 -5.07 -5.93 7.10
N LEU A 302 -3.78 -5.70 6.92
CA LEU A 302 -3.11 -6.02 5.65
C LEU A 302 -3.12 -7.52 5.36
N PHE A 303 -3.00 -8.36 6.39
CA PHE A 303 -3.09 -9.82 6.24
C PHE A 303 -4.52 -10.35 6.31
N GLU A 304 -5.38 -9.68 7.10
CA GLU A 304 -6.79 -10.06 7.30
C GLU A 304 -7.71 -8.88 6.97
N PRO A 305 -7.88 -8.56 5.67
CA PRO A 305 -8.44 -7.29 5.25
C PRO A 305 -9.97 -7.25 5.20
N ASP A 306 -10.63 -8.41 5.27
CA ASP A 306 -12.03 -8.53 4.83
C ASP A 306 -12.98 -7.66 5.67
N GLU A 307 -12.74 -7.52 6.97
CA GLU A 307 -13.50 -6.64 7.87
C GLU A 307 -13.29 -5.16 7.50
N ALA A 308 -12.04 -4.71 7.44
CA ALA A 308 -11.67 -3.35 7.08
C ALA A 308 -12.20 -2.93 5.69
N LEU A 309 -12.12 -3.84 4.71
CA LEU A 309 -12.56 -3.58 3.33
C LEU A 309 -14.08 -3.49 3.18
N SER A 310 -14.83 -4.14 4.07
CA SER A 310 -16.29 -4.16 4.08
C SER A 310 -16.91 -3.09 4.97
N ALA A 311 -16.10 -2.44 5.82
CA ALA A 311 -16.53 -1.42 6.75
C ALA A 311 -17.10 -0.17 6.07
N LEU A 312 -18.00 0.53 6.77
CA LEU A 312 -18.53 1.84 6.36
C LEU A 312 -18.34 2.84 7.50
N PRO A 313 -17.12 3.33 7.73
CA PRO A 313 -16.88 4.30 8.79
C PRO A 313 -17.54 5.64 8.46
N ASP A 314 -18.31 6.18 9.39
CA ASP A 314 -18.94 7.50 9.26
C ASP A 314 -17.99 8.64 9.63
N VAL A 315 -17.19 8.42 10.67
CA VAL A 315 -16.18 9.35 11.20
C VAL A 315 -14.95 8.55 11.63
N TYR A 316 -13.80 9.21 11.68
CA TYR A 316 -12.58 8.62 12.20
C TYR A 316 -11.78 9.66 12.99
N SER A 317 -10.87 9.17 13.81
CA SER A 317 -9.82 9.98 14.42
C SER A 317 -8.46 9.41 14.02
N ARG A 318 -7.41 10.23 14.11
CA ARG A 318 -6.06 9.79 13.82
C ARG A 318 -5.66 8.61 14.72
N GLY A 319 -5.11 7.57 14.12
CA GLY A 319 -4.72 6.32 14.77
C GLY A 319 -5.88 5.34 15.01
N SER A 320 -7.12 5.72 14.71
CA SER A 320 -8.27 4.85 14.96
C SER A 320 -8.36 3.70 13.96
N TRP A 321 -9.14 2.67 14.32
CA TRP A 321 -9.43 1.57 13.41
C TRP A 321 -10.21 2.05 12.17
N GLU A 322 -11.10 3.03 12.32
CA GLU A 322 -11.85 3.63 11.21
C GLU A 322 -10.94 4.34 10.20
N GLU A 323 -9.89 5.04 10.66
CA GLU A 323 -8.88 5.62 9.78
C GLU A 323 -8.20 4.52 8.97
N MET A 324 -7.75 3.48 9.66
CA MET A 324 -7.12 2.32 9.03
C MET A 324 -8.03 1.68 7.98
N ALA A 325 -9.31 1.46 8.29
CA ALA A 325 -10.27 0.87 7.36
C ALA A 325 -10.43 1.72 6.09
N LEU A 326 -10.48 3.05 6.21
CA LEU A 326 -10.51 3.96 5.07
C LEU A 326 -9.23 3.88 4.22
N VAL A 327 -8.06 3.78 4.85
CA VAL A 327 -6.77 3.61 4.15
C VAL A 327 -6.68 2.24 3.48
N MET A 328 -7.16 1.17 4.12
CA MET A 328 -7.22 -0.16 3.51
C MET A 328 -8.10 -0.16 2.26
N GLN A 329 -9.26 0.49 2.32
CA GLN A 329 -10.16 0.64 1.18
C GLN A 329 -9.56 1.47 0.03
N SER A 330 -8.61 2.37 0.31
CA SER A 330 -7.95 3.17 -0.73
C SER A 330 -6.72 2.47 -1.33
N SER A 331 -6.01 1.67 -0.54
CA SER A 331 -4.65 1.21 -0.86
C SER A 331 -4.49 -0.30 -1.04
N TYR A 332 -5.38 -1.14 -0.49
CA TYR A 332 -5.18 -2.59 -0.50
C TYR A 332 -5.06 -3.18 -1.91
N THR A 333 -5.87 -2.71 -2.86
CA THR A 333 -5.76 -3.16 -4.25
C THR A 333 -4.39 -2.84 -4.85
N ALA A 334 -3.74 -1.75 -4.46
CA ALA A 334 -2.38 -1.45 -4.92
C ALA A 334 -1.35 -2.45 -4.37
N PHE A 335 -1.47 -2.87 -3.10
CA PHE A 335 -0.65 -3.95 -2.53
C PHE A 335 -0.90 -5.27 -3.25
N TRP A 336 -2.17 -5.64 -3.42
CA TRP A 336 -2.56 -6.88 -4.09
C TRP A 336 -2.08 -6.93 -5.54
N GLU A 337 -2.25 -5.82 -6.29
CA GLU A 337 -1.78 -5.73 -7.66
C GLU A 337 -0.26 -5.80 -7.73
N THR A 338 0.48 -5.33 -6.71
CA THR A 338 1.96 -5.32 -6.64
C THR A 338 2.54 -6.70 -6.28
N GLU A 339 2.63 -7.55 -7.30
CA GLU A 339 3.17 -8.91 -7.22
C GLU A 339 4.48 -9.01 -6.43
N GLY A 340 4.55 -9.98 -5.51
CA GLY A 340 5.68 -10.24 -4.65
C GLY A 340 5.71 -9.43 -3.34
N VAL A 341 4.99 -8.31 -3.23
CA VAL A 341 5.01 -7.49 -2.00
C VAL A 341 4.33 -8.20 -0.83
N LEU A 342 3.10 -8.69 -1.03
CA LEU A 342 2.39 -9.42 0.03
C LEU A 342 3.12 -10.72 0.38
N ASP A 343 3.65 -11.44 -0.62
CA ASP A 343 4.44 -12.67 -0.38
C ASP A 343 5.66 -12.41 0.49
N LEU A 344 6.39 -11.31 0.24
CA LEU A 344 7.55 -10.91 1.02
C LEU A 344 7.17 -10.58 2.47
N LEU A 345 6.09 -9.80 2.66
CA LEU A 345 5.61 -9.46 4.00
C LEU A 345 5.06 -10.69 4.76
N THR A 346 4.42 -11.63 4.05
CA THR A 346 3.99 -12.90 4.62
C THR A 346 5.17 -13.78 5.01
N ASP A 347 6.25 -13.85 4.22
CA ASP A 347 7.46 -14.59 4.59
C ASP A 347 8.15 -13.95 5.81
N ALA A 348 8.18 -12.61 5.90
CA ALA A 348 8.69 -11.89 7.08
C ALA A 348 7.86 -12.20 8.34
N ARG A 349 6.52 -12.16 8.25
CA ARG A 349 5.62 -12.58 9.34
C ARG A 349 5.86 -14.02 9.74
N ALA A 350 6.03 -14.91 8.76
CA ALA A 350 6.30 -16.32 9.03
C ALA A 350 7.67 -16.53 9.70
N CYS A 351 8.70 -15.77 9.33
CA CYS A 351 10.00 -15.81 9.98
C CYS A 351 9.90 -15.34 11.44
N ALA A 352 9.22 -14.21 11.67
CA ALA A 352 8.95 -13.71 13.03
C ALA A 352 8.18 -14.73 13.88
N ALA A 353 7.10 -15.31 13.35
CA ALA A 353 6.32 -16.34 14.05
C ALA A 353 7.15 -17.58 14.37
N ARG A 354 8.05 -17.97 13.47
CA ARG A 354 8.93 -19.11 13.70
C ARG A 354 9.87 -18.79 14.85
N ASP A 355 10.65 -17.73 14.76
CA ASP A 355 11.67 -17.41 15.77
C ASP A 355 11.03 -17.19 17.15
N SER A 356 9.94 -16.44 17.23
CA SER A 356 9.23 -16.17 18.49
C SER A 356 8.48 -17.36 19.07
N ALA A 357 8.33 -18.47 18.36
CA ALA A 357 7.67 -19.66 18.90
C ALA A 357 8.45 -20.27 20.08
N ASP A 358 9.77 -20.08 20.11
CA ASP A 358 10.62 -20.57 21.21
C ASP A 358 10.48 -19.67 22.47
N GLU A 359 10.07 -18.40 22.32
CA GLU A 359 9.86 -17.43 23.42
C GLU A 359 8.42 -17.47 24.01
N ILE A 360 7.51 -18.27 23.43
CA ILE A 360 6.07 -18.24 23.75
C ILE A 360 5.78 -18.59 25.22
N GLU A 361 6.59 -19.46 25.83
CA GLU A 361 6.40 -19.86 27.22
C GLU A 361 6.55 -18.68 28.17
N ASP A 362 7.60 -17.88 27.99
CA ASP A 362 7.86 -16.65 28.78
C ASP A 362 6.71 -15.63 28.62
N PHE A 363 6.24 -15.41 27.38
CA PHE A 363 5.12 -14.51 27.12
C PHE A 363 3.81 -14.98 27.77
N MET A 364 3.61 -16.29 27.90
CA MET A 364 2.42 -16.85 28.56
C MET A 364 2.43 -16.58 30.07
N GLU A 365 3.59 -16.58 30.73
CA GLU A 365 3.70 -16.24 32.14
C GLU A 365 3.25 -14.79 32.40
N ASP A 366 3.76 -13.85 31.60
CA ASP A 366 3.41 -12.43 31.65
C ASP A 366 1.92 -12.18 31.33
N GLU A 367 1.38 -12.89 30.33
CA GLU A 367 -0.03 -12.80 29.96
C GLU A 367 -0.94 -13.31 31.09
N LEU A 368 -0.60 -14.41 31.75
CA LEU A 368 -1.37 -14.93 32.88
C LEU A 368 -1.40 -13.94 34.05
N ALA A 369 -0.27 -13.29 34.34
CA ALA A 369 -0.20 -12.23 35.34
C ALA A 369 -1.08 -11.03 34.96
N THR A 370 -0.97 -10.57 33.71
CA THR A 370 -1.73 -9.43 33.17
C THR A 370 -3.23 -9.70 33.13
N ALA A 371 -3.65 -10.87 32.67
CA ALA A 371 -5.05 -11.28 32.58
C ALA A 371 -5.72 -11.35 33.96
N ARG A 372 -5.00 -11.84 34.98
CA ARG A 372 -5.45 -11.82 36.38
C ARG A 372 -5.62 -10.39 36.89
N ALA A 373 -4.65 -9.51 36.63
CA ALA A 373 -4.73 -8.11 37.03
C ALA A 373 -5.92 -7.37 36.39
N GLN A 374 -6.22 -7.69 35.13
CA GLN A 374 -7.31 -7.07 34.35
C GLN A 374 -8.66 -7.79 34.47
N SER A 375 -8.75 -8.88 35.25
CA SER A 375 -9.96 -9.71 35.37
C SER A 375 -10.56 -10.15 34.03
N ARG A 376 -9.71 -10.53 33.07
CA ARG A 376 -10.10 -11.04 31.74
C ARG A 376 -9.59 -12.47 31.53
N PRO A 377 -10.20 -13.27 30.64
CA PRO A 377 -9.61 -14.55 30.26
C PRO A 377 -8.21 -14.32 29.63
N PRO A 378 -7.24 -15.19 29.92
CA PRO A 378 -5.93 -15.14 29.29
C PRO A 378 -6.04 -15.48 27.81
N ARG A 379 -5.23 -14.82 26.99
CA ARG A 379 -5.07 -15.18 25.58
C ARG A 379 -4.39 -16.54 25.47
N THR A 380 -4.63 -17.21 24.35
CA THR A 380 -3.99 -18.47 24.00
C THR A 380 -2.57 -18.23 23.46
N PRO A 381 -1.65 -19.22 23.55
CA PRO A 381 -0.33 -19.11 22.94
C PRO A 381 -0.39 -18.76 21.45
N LYS A 382 -1.40 -19.29 20.74
CA LYS A 382 -1.60 -19.03 19.32
C LYS A 382 -1.93 -17.56 19.04
N GLU A 383 -2.86 -16.98 19.81
CA GLU A 383 -3.24 -15.55 19.66
C GLU A 383 -2.05 -14.63 19.95
N ILE A 384 -1.27 -14.93 20.99
CA ILE A 384 -0.04 -14.18 21.31
C ILE A 384 0.97 -14.29 20.17
N LEU A 385 1.19 -15.50 19.64
CA LEU A 385 2.12 -15.70 18.53
C LEU A 385 1.68 -14.96 17.27
N GLU A 386 0.38 -14.96 16.97
CA GLU A 386 -0.19 -14.22 15.85
C GLU A 386 0.08 -12.73 15.99
N ASP A 387 -0.11 -12.14 17.18
CA ASP A 387 0.19 -10.73 17.46
C ASP A 387 1.68 -10.41 17.32
N ILE A 388 2.53 -11.21 17.97
CA ILE A 388 3.99 -11.03 17.93
C ILE A 388 4.50 -11.13 16.49
N SER A 389 3.97 -12.08 15.72
CA SER A 389 4.39 -12.29 14.33
C SER A 389 4.16 -11.07 13.46
N VAL A 390 3.08 -10.32 13.69
CA VAL A 390 2.75 -9.10 12.94
C VAL A 390 3.60 -7.93 13.44
N ASN A 391 3.73 -7.78 14.76
CA ASN A 391 4.47 -6.68 15.37
C ASN A 391 5.98 -6.71 15.08
N ARG A 392 6.55 -7.90 14.89
CA ARG A 392 7.98 -8.09 14.60
C ARG A 392 8.33 -8.07 13.11
N ILE A 393 7.38 -7.96 12.17
CA ILE A 393 7.62 -8.06 10.71
C ILE A 393 8.82 -7.25 10.23
N TRP A 394 8.91 -5.98 10.65
CA TRP A 394 9.96 -5.08 10.16
C TRP A 394 11.37 -5.47 10.63
N GLY A 395 11.47 -6.25 11.72
CA GLY A 395 12.72 -6.82 12.20
C GLY A 395 13.13 -8.10 11.47
N TYR A 396 12.24 -8.69 10.66
CA TYR A 396 12.47 -9.94 9.91
C TYR A 396 12.38 -9.77 8.39
N LEU A 397 12.28 -8.52 7.91
CA LEU A 397 12.16 -8.25 6.48
C LEU A 397 13.45 -8.62 5.72
N ASP A 398 14.61 -8.45 6.34
CA ASP A 398 15.91 -8.83 5.79
C ASP A 398 15.98 -10.34 5.52
N TYR A 399 15.60 -11.15 6.51
CA TYR A 399 15.50 -12.60 6.34
C TYR A 399 14.53 -12.99 5.23
N ALA A 400 13.39 -12.31 5.12
CA ALA A 400 12.44 -12.55 4.04
C ALA A 400 13.04 -12.23 2.66
N VAL A 401 13.79 -11.13 2.52
CA VAL A 401 14.47 -10.77 1.26
C VAL A 401 15.55 -11.79 0.90
N GLU A 402 16.34 -12.22 1.89
CA GLU A 402 17.37 -13.23 1.71
C GLU A 402 16.79 -14.58 1.31
N ASN A 403 15.74 -15.03 2.00
CA ASN A 403 14.97 -16.23 1.69
C ASN A 403 14.41 -16.19 0.26
N ALA A 404 13.79 -15.07 -0.10
CA ALA A 404 13.17 -14.89 -1.41
C ALA A 404 14.21 -14.82 -2.54
N SER A 405 15.47 -14.59 -2.22
CA SER A 405 16.64 -14.56 -3.13
C SER A 405 17.46 -15.85 -3.13
N TYR A 406 17.11 -16.82 -2.27
CA TYR A 406 17.82 -18.08 -2.07
C TYR A 406 17.31 -19.16 -3.04
N LEU A 407 18.24 -19.84 -3.71
CA LEU A 407 17.94 -20.83 -4.76
C LEU A 407 18.19 -22.28 -4.32
N GLY A 408 18.62 -22.50 -3.07
CA GLY A 408 18.87 -23.84 -2.52
C GLY A 408 17.64 -24.48 -1.87
N PRO A 409 17.82 -25.59 -1.15
CA PRO A 409 16.72 -26.31 -0.50
C PRO A 409 16.09 -25.49 0.64
N TRP A 410 14.77 -25.60 0.80
CA TRP A 410 14.02 -24.81 1.78
C TRP A 410 14.60 -24.89 3.21
N SER A 411 15.08 -26.07 3.61
CA SER A 411 15.68 -26.34 4.94
C SER A 411 16.98 -25.57 5.22
N GLU A 412 17.64 -25.03 4.20
CA GLU A 412 18.91 -24.30 4.32
C GLU A 412 18.76 -22.80 4.05
N ARG A 413 17.51 -22.32 3.98
CA ARG A 413 17.22 -20.90 3.84
C ARG A 413 17.94 -20.08 4.92
N PRO A 414 18.39 -18.85 4.61
CA PRO A 414 19.05 -17.98 5.57
C PRO A 414 18.31 -17.84 6.91
N SER A 415 16.97 -17.69 6.90
CA SER A 415 16.18 -17.62 8.13
C SER A 415 16.24 -18.91 8.96
N GLU A 416 16.27 -20.08 8.31
CA GLU A 416 16.33 -21.37 9.02
C GLU A 416 17.69 -21.60 9.66
N ARG A 417 18.76 -21.18 8.99
CA ARG A 417 20.12 -21.21 9.56
C ARG A 417 20.24 -20.28 10.76
N HIS A 418 19.74 -19.04 10.64
CA HIS A 418 19.74 -18.09 11.74
C HIS A 418 18.96 -18.62 12.96
N ARG A 419 17.78 -19.21 12.75
CA ARG A 419 17.01 -19.81 13.84
C ARG A 419 17.77 -20.95 14.53
N GLN A 420 18.41 -21.83 13.75
CA GLN A 420 19.21 -22.93 14.30
C GLN A 420 20.38 -22.41 15.13
N GLU A 421 21.06 -21.37 14.65
CA GLU A 421 22.16 -20.70 15.36
C GLU A 421 21.68 -20.03 16.65
N ASN A 422 20.56 -19.30 16.60
CA ASN A 422 19.94 -18.69 17.78
C ASN A 422 19.58 -19.77 18.79
N ARG A 423 18.82 -20.81 18.40
CA ARG A 423 18.41 -21.88 19.31
C ARG A 423 19.63 -22.55 19.96
N ALA A 424 20.68 -22.84 19.18
CA ALA A 424 21.91 -23.40 19.74
C ALA A 424 22.59 -22.47 20.75
N ALA A 425 22.54 -21.15 20.52
CA ALA A 425 23.07 -20.17 21.47
C ALA A 425 22.21 -20.05 22.75
N TRP A 426 20.89 -20.16 22.64
CA TRP A 426 19.97 -20.22 23.78
C TRP A 426 20.19 -21.48 24.62
N ASP A 427 20.23 -22.65 23.98
CA ASP A 427 20.49 -23.94 24.67
C ASP A 427 21.83 -23.89 25.43
N MET A 428 22.87 -23.28 24.84
CA MET A 428 24.15 -23.06 25.52
C MET A 428 24.06 -22.11 26.72
N ALA A 429 23.26 -21.05 26.64
CA ALA A 429 23.08 -20.11 27.74
C ALA A 429 22.31 -20.75 28.91
N ASP A 430 21.28 -21.54 28.61
CA ASP A 430 20.53 -22.30 29.62
C ASP A 430 21.42 -23.34 30.33
N ASP A 431 22.30 -24.01 29.58
CA ASP A 431 23.29 -24.92 30.16
C ASP A 431 24.28 -24.18 31.08
N GLU A 432 24.77 -23.00 30.68
CA GLU A 432 25.65 -22.15 31.50
C GLU A 432 24.96 -21.66 32.78
N ASP A 433 23.70 -21.23 32.69
CA ASP A 433 22.90 -20.78 33.84
C ASP A 433 22.58 -21.95 34.79
N ALA A 434 22.27 -23.14 34.25
CA ALA A 434 22.06 -24.34 35.06
C ALA A 434 23.34 -24.77 35.78
N GLU A 435 24.50 -24.72 35.11
CA GLU A 435 25.80 -24.99 35.74
C GLU A 435 26.13 -23.96 36.83
N TRP A 436 25.81 -22.68 36.61
CA TRP A 436 26.00 -21.62 37.61
C TRP A 436 25.09 -21.81 38.83
N ILE A 437 23.82 -22.15 38.64
CA ILE A 437 22.88 -22.45 39.74
C ILE A 437 23.38 -23.65 40.55
N ILE A 438 23.79 -24.75 39.89
CA ILE A 438 24.34 -25.94 40.56
C ILE A 438 25.64 -25.61 41.31
N GLY A 439 26.49 -24.75 40.75
CA GLY A 439 27.71 -24.26 41.37
C GLY A 439 27.43 -23.42 42.63
N SER A 440 26.45 -22.51 42.56
CA SER A 440 26.06 -21.62 43.67
C SER A 440 25.41 -22.39 44.83
N ASP A 441 24.60 -23.41 44.53
CA ASP A 441 24.01 -24.28 45.55
C ASP A 441 25.07 -25.14 46.25
N ARG A 442 26.10 -25.58 45.52
CA ARG A 442 27.26 -26.29 46.11
C ARG A 442 28.09 -25.39 47.02
N GLU A 443 28.30 -24.13 46.66
CA GLU A 443 28.97 -23.16 47.54
C GLU A 443 28.13 -22.80 48.78
N CYS A 444 26.81 -22.66 48.63
CA CYS A 444 25.90 -22.45 49.77
C CYS A 444 25.85 -23.64 50.73
N LEU A 445 25.97 -24.87 50.23
CA LEU A 445 26.08 -26.09 51.04
C LEU A 445 27.43 -26.20 51.77
N HIS A 446 28.52 -25.70 51.17
CA HIS A 446 29.85 -25.65 51.82
C HIS A 446 29.97 -24.56 52.89
N LEU A 447 29.21 -23.47 52.80
CA LEU A 447 29.17 -22.40 53.80
C LEU A 447 28.23 -22.68 55.00
N ARG A 448 27.48 -23.79 54.97
CA ARG A 448 26.55 -24.22 56.04
C ARG A 448 27.04 -25.41 56.88
N CYS A 449 28.29 -25.86 56.71
CA CYS A 449 28.92 -26.90 57.53
C CYS A 449 29.88 -26.32 58.58
#